data_AF-A0A7S1SEF4-F1
#
_entry.id   AF-A0A7S1SEF4-F1
#
_cell.length_a   1.000
_cell.length_b   1.000
_cell.length_c   1.000
_cell.angle_alpha   90.00
_cell.angle_beta   90.00
_cell.angle_gamma   90.00
#
_symmetry.space_group_name_H-M   'P 1'
#
loop_
_entity.id
_entity.type
_entity.pdbx_description
1 polymer ?
#
loop_
_entity_poly.entity_id
_entity_poly.type
_entity_poly.pdbx_seq_one_letter_code
_entity_poly.pdbx_strand_id
1 'polypeptide(L)'
;VRSLEPLANVVLGLLAGDRYSPRVMAALLPICAGVVMASHGGGSLSVGGVAFAMLSNFAFSARPFLAKRLKNHEVGKKLDDIEVFLAVMSVAVIMLPPAVLLVEGQAVLAHARRLLSVGDGGSFLWDIFISGVSFFIYQFAQLRVMSQLAPLTFSVLTPISKASMIVVCAFYFGDHFGATNITGVAVATAGVLLFAMAKRADSKKATENSTKKQK
;
A
#
# COMPACT_ATOMS: atom_id res chain seq x y z
N VAL A 1 -1.96 5.71 8.66
CA VAL A 1 -1.24 4.40 8.82
C VAL A 1 -0.64 3.87 7.51
N ARG A 2 -1.36 3.81 6.38
CA ARG A 2 -0.81 3.32 5.08
C ARG A 2 0.52 3.96 4.64
N SER A 3 0.76 5.24 4.97
CA SER A 3 2.03 5.92 4.67
C SER A 3 3.25 5.38 5.42
N LEU A 4 3.07 4.49 6.41
CA LEU A 4 4.14 3.79 7.13
C LEU A 4 4.65 2.53 6.42
N GLU A 5 4.19 2.26 5.20
CA GLU A 5 4.74 1.19 4.34
C GLU A 5 6.28 1.24 4.19
N PRO A 6 6.95 2.40 4.07
CA PRO A 6 8.43 2.49 4.12
C PRO A 6 9.05 1.92 5.40
N LEU A 7 8.41 2.12 6.54
CA LEU A 7 8.88 1.64 7.83
C LEU A 7 8.82 0.11 7.89
N ALA A 8 7.70 -0.48 7.46
CA ALA A 8 7.57 -1.94 7.36
C ALA A 8 8.63 -2.55 6.41
N ASN A 9 8.89 -1.90 5.28
CA ASN A 9 9.93 -2.31 4.34
C ASN A 9 11.34 -2.31 4.96
N VAL A 10 11.69 -1.26 5.71
CA VAL A 10 13.01 -1.17 6.37
C VAL A 10 13.16 -2.24 7.44
N VAL A 11 12.13 -2.45 8.27
CA VAL A 11 12.15 -3.48 9.33
C VAL A 11 12.35 -4.87 8.74
N LEU A 12 11.58 -5.22 7.70
CA LEU A 12 11.74 -6.51 7.02
C LEU A 12 13.12 -6.67 6.37
N GLY A 13 13.67 -5.60 5.78
CA GLY A 13 15.02 -5.63 5.22
C GLY A 13 16.10 -5.81 6.30
N LEU A 14 15.98 -5.15 7.45
CA LEU A 14 16.92 -5.32 8.56
C LEU A 14 16.88 -6.75 9.11
N LEU A 15 15.68 -7.34 9.28
CA LEU A 15 15.51 -8.73 9.69
C LEU A 15 16.14 -9.72 8.69
N ALA A 16 16.17 -9.33 7.42
CA ALA A 16 16.80 -10.11 6.35
C ALA A 16 18.32 -9.95 6.25
N GLY A 17 18.92 -9.04 7.03
CA GLY A 17 20.34 -8.74 7.02
C GLY A 17 20.76 -7.58 6.08
N ASP A 18 19.81 -6.87 5.46
CA ASP A 18 20.14 -5.70 4.63
C ASP A 18 20.59 -4.53 5.51
N ARG A 19 21.60 -3.77 5.05
CA ARG A 19 22.04 -2.54 5.72
C ARG A 19 21.51 -1.32 4.98
N TYR A 20 20.88 -0.41 5.73
CA TYR A 20 20.36 0.85 5.21
C TYR A 20 21.30 2.01 5.55
N SER A 21 21.45 2.95 4.63
CA SER A 21 22.19 4.19 4.87
C SER A 21 21.52 5.03 5.96
N PRO A 22 22.27 5.79 6.77
CA PRO A 22 21.71 6.70 7.77
C PRO A 22 20.72 7.71 7.17
N ARG A 23 20.85 8.03 5.87
CA ARG A 23 19.91 8.91 5.14
C ARG A 23 18.51 8.28 5.00
N VAL A 24 18.44 6.97 4.78
CA VAL A 24 17.16 6.24 4.69
C VAL A 24 16.49 6.17 6.06
N MET A 25 17.27 5.97 7.12
CA MET A 25 16.76 5.99 8.50
C MET A 25 16.27 7.37 8.92
N ALA A 26 17.01 8.44 8.57
CA ALA A 26 16.61 9.81 8.84
C ALA A 26 15.29 10.18 8.16
N ALA A 27 15.00 9.64 6.96
CA ALA A 27 13.75 9.87 6.27
C ALA A 27 12.52 9.21 6.95
N LEU A 28 12.72 8.23 7.84
CA LEU A 28 11.63 7.64 8.62
C LEU A 28 11.09 8.58 9.70
N LEU A 29 11.95 9.46 10.26
CA LEU A 29 11.55 10.43 11.28
C LEU A 29 10.41 11.36 10.83
N PRO A 30 10.50 12.08 9.69
CA PRO A 30 9.41 12.93 9.22
C PRO A 30 8.17 12.13 8.84
N ILE A 31 8.32 10.88 8.35
CA ILE A 31 7.15 10.02 8.05
C ILE A 31 6.38 9.73 9.34
N CYS A 32 7.07 9.24 10.38
CA CYS A 32 6.44 8.92 11.66
C CYS A 32 5.84 10.17 12.32
N ALA A 33 6.59 11.27 12.36
CA ALA A 33 6.13 12.54 12.94
C ALA A 33 4.88 13.07 12.20
N GLY A 34 4.89 13.06 10.86
CA GLY A 34 3.75 13.49 10.06
C GLY A 34 2.51 12.61 10.26
N VAL A 35 2.68 11.29 10.37
CA VAL A 35 1.57 10.36 10.63
C VAL A 35 0.99 10.56 12.03
N VAL A 36 1.83 10.73 13.06
CA VAL A 36 1.38 10.99 14.43
C VAL A 36 0.61 12.31 14.51
N MET A 37 1.14 13.36 13.86
CA MET A 37 0.51 14.68 13.79
C MET A 37 -0.83 14.64 13.02
N ALA A 38 -0.87 13.93 11.88
CA ALA A 38 -2.09 13.77 11.10
C ALA A 38 -3.19 12.97 11.82
N SER A 39 -2.78 12.05 12.70
CA SER A 39 -3.72 11.17 13.43
C SER A 39 -4.26 11.82 14.70
N HIS A 40 -3.53 12.74 15.34
CA HIS A 40 -3.96 13.37 16.60
C HIS A 40 -5.25 14.20 16.49
N GLY A 41 -5.52 14.79 15.32
CA GLY A 41 -6.67 15.68 15.14
C GLY A 41 -7.87 15.06 14.43
N GLY A 42 -7.86 13.77 14.09
CA GLY A 42 -8.89 13.19 13.20
C GLY A 42 -9.44 11.84 13.67
N GLY A 43 -10.77 11.79 13.85
CA GLY A 43 -11.57 10.57 13.97
C GLY A 43 -11.30 9.65 15.16
N SER A 44 -12.17 8.67 15.38
CA SER A 44 -12.02 7.68 16.45
C SER A 44 -10.84 6.74 16.17
N LEU A 45 -9.67 7.02 16.74
CA LEU A 45 -8.52 6.13 16.66
C LEU A 45 -8.73 4.90 17.54
N SER A 46 -9.03 3.76 16.90
CA SER A 46 -8.98 2.46 17.58
C SER A 46 -7.57 1.88 17.50
N VAL A 47 -6.98 1.57 18.66
CA VAL A 47 -5.66 0.93 18.75
C VAL A 47 -5.63 -0.39 17.98
N GLY A 48 -6.71 -1.18 18.07
CA GLY A 48 -6.86 -2.43 17.30
C GLY A 48 -6.85 -2.17 15.79
N GLY A 49 -7.59 -1.16 15.33
CA GLY A 49 -7.61 -0.77 13.91
C GLY A 49 -6.25 -0.31 13.41
N VAL A 50 -5.50 0.46 14.21
CA VAL A 50 -4.12 0.86 13.88
C VAL A 50 -3.19 -0.36 13.80
N ALA A 51 -3.31 -1.32 14.73
CA ALA A 51 -2.52 -2.54 14.73
C ALA A 51 -2.78 -3.41 13.48
N PHE A 52 -4.04 -3.64 13.13
CA PHE A 52 -4.41 -4.38 11.91
C PHE A 52 -3.96 -3.65 10.63
N ALA A 53 -4.10 -2.31 10.59
CA ALA A 53 -3.61 -1.52 9.47
C ALA A 53 -2.08 -1.62 9.32
N MET A 54 -1.32 -1.62 10.42
CA MET A 54 0.12 -1.86 10.40
C MET A 54 0.48 -3.27 9.95
N LEU A 55 -0.23 -4.29 10.45
CA LEU A 55 -0.03 -5.68 10.01
C LEU A 55 -0.26 -5.82 8.49
N SER A 56 -1.27 -5.14 7.95
CA SER A 56 -1.50 -5.12 6.51
C SER A 56 -0.31 -4.52 5.76
N ASN A 57 0.28 -3.41 6.23
CA ASN A 57 1.47 -2.81 5.62
C ASN A 57 2.67 -3.78 5.62
N PHE A 58 2.85 -4.56 6.68
CA PHE A 58 3.86 -5.62 6.74
C PHE A 58 3.61 -6.70 5.69
N ALA A 59 2.39 -7.20 5.58
CA ALA A 59 2.03 -8.18 4.55
C ALA A 59 2.24 -7.64 3.12
N PHE A 60 1.86 -6.37 2.87
CA PHE A 60 2.11 -5.70 1.59
C PHE A 60 3.61 -5.56 1.28
N SER A 61 4.41 -5.16 2.27
CA SER A 61 5.86 -5.00 2.14
C SER A 61 6.61 -6.34 2.00
N ALA A 62 6.05 -7.42 2.56
CA ALA A 62 6.62 -8.76 2.44
C ALA A 62 6.54 -9.31 1.02
N ARG A 63 5.50 -9.00 0.23
CA ARG A 63 5.34 -9.50 -1.15
C ARG A 63 6.57 -9.26 -2.05
N PRO A 64 7.06 -8.02 -2.25
CA PRO A 64 8.25 -7.78 -3.07
C PRO A 64 9.52 -8.39 -2.44
N PHE A 65 9.55 -8.54 -1.11
CA PHE A 65 10.68 -9.14 -0.41
C PHE A 65 10.77 -10.66 -0.66
N LEU A 66 9.65 -11.38 -0.49
CA LEU A 66 9.54 -12.81 -0.82
C LEU A 66 9.77 -13.05 -2.31
N ALA A 67 9.20 -12.21 -3.19
CA ALA A 67 9.38 -12.34 -4.63
C ALA A 67 10.86 -12.22 -5.04
N LYS A 68 11.63 -11.32 -4.41
CA LYS A 68 13.09 -11.22 -4.62
C LYS A 68 13.83 -12.47 -4.14
N ARG A 69 13.48 -13.00 -2.97
CA ARG A 69 14.08 -14.24 -2.43
C ARG A 69 13.80 -15.44 -3.33
N LEU A 70 12.57 -15.55 -3.85
CA LEU A 70 12.16 -16.62 -4.76
C LEU A 70 12.91 -16.54 -6.10
N LYS A 71 13.03 -15.33 -6.66
CA LYS A 71 13.77 -15.08 -7.92
C LYS A 71 15.27 -15.37 -7.83
N ASN A 72 15.86 -15.28 -6.64
CA ASN A 72 17.25 -15.68 -6.42
C ASN A 72 17.44 -17.22 -6.37
N HIS A 73 16.37 -17.98 -6.14
CA HIS A 73 16.38 -19.43 -6.08
C HIS A 73 15.96 -20.10 -7.41
N GLU A 74 15.11 -19.45 -8.21
CA GLU A 74 14.67 -19.98 -9.51
C GLU A 74 15.29 -19.24 -10.70
N VAL A 75 16.04 -19.99 -11.51
CA VAL A 75 16.68 -19.52 -12.74
C VAL A 75 15.62 -19.27 -13.82
N GLY A 76 15.49 -18.03 -14.28
CA GLY A 76 15.43 -17.77 -15.73
C GLY A 76 14.09 -17.45 -16.40
N LYS A 77 12.93 -17.46 -15.73
CA LYS A 77 11.67 -17.01 -16.38
C LYS A 77 11.39 -15.54 -16.09
N LYS A 78 11.51 -14.67 -17.11
CA LYS A 78 10.92 -13.32 -17.08
C LYS A 78 9.40 -13.51 -17.11
N LEU A 79 8.77 -13.40 -15.95
CA LEU A 79 7.31 -13.38 -15.83
C LEU A 79 6.80 -12.04 -16.39
N ASP A 80 5.76 -12.09 -17.22
CA ASP A 80 5.09 -10.89 -17.71
C ASP A 80 4.27 -10.27 -16.58
N ASP A 81 4.35 -8.95 -16.41
CA ASP A 81 3.71 -8.24 -15.28
C ASP A 81 2.18 -8.42 -15.30
N ILE A 82 1.60 -8.59 -16.49
CA ILE A 82 0.16 -8.85 -16.68
C ILE A 82 -0.20 -10.28 -16.26
N GLU A 83 0.63 -11.26 -16.61
CA GLU A 83 0.41 -12.66 -16.24
C GLU A 83 0.48 -12.83 -14.71
N VAL A 84 1.47 -12.20 -14.06
CA VAL A 84 1.58 -12.18 -12.60
C VAL A 84 0.37 -11.51 -11.97
N PHE A 85 -0.10 -10.39 -12.54
CA PHE A 85 -1.28 -9.71 -12.04
C PHE A 85 -2.54 -10.57 -12.12
N LEU A 86 -2.79 -11.20 -13.27
CA LEU A 86 -3.94 -12.08 -13.47
C LEU A 86 -3.89 -13.30 -12.54
N ALA A 87 -2.70 -13.88 -12.33
CA ALA A 87 -2.50 -14.97 -11.38
C ALA A 87 -2.76 -14.55 -9.93
N VAL A 88 -2.31 -13.35 -9.52
CA VAL A 88 -2.59 -12.82 -8.18
C VAL A 88 -4.08 -12.56 -7.99
N MET A 89 -4.75 -12.00 -9.01
CA MET A 89 -6.19 -11.75 -8.97
C MET A 89 -7.00 -13.04 -8.93
N SER A 90 -6.63 -14.07 -9.69
CA SER A 90 -7.33 -15.36 -9.68
C SER A 90 -7.21 -16.05 -8.33
N VAL A 91 -6.02 -16.07 -7.73
CA VAL A 91 -5.80 -16.59 -6.37
C VAL A 91 -6.62 -15.79 -5.35
N ALA A 92 -6.66 -14.45 -5.47
CA ALA A 92 -7.42 -13.60 -4.56
C ALA A 92 -8.92 -13.91 -4.62
N VAL A 93 -9.50 -14.08 -5.82
CA VAL A 93 -10.93 -14.42 -6.00
C VAL A 93 -11.28 -15.76 -5.36
N ILE A 94 -10.37 -16.73 -5.36
CA ILE A 94 -10.59 -18.05 -4.76
C ILE A 94 -10.40 -18.01 -3.23
N MET A 95 -9.40 -17.28 -2.74
CA MET A 95 -9.03 -17.26 -1.31
C MET A 95 -9.83 -16.28 -0.45
N LEU A 96 -10.30 -15.15 -0.99
CA LEU A 96 -11.04 -14.15 -0.21
C LEU A 96 -12.40 -14.64 0.31
N PRO A 97 -13.27 -15.28 -0.50
CA PRO A 97 -14.57 -15.74 -0.02
C PRO A 97 -14.50 -16.68 1.20
N PRO A 98 -13.66 -17.74 1.22
CA PRO A 98 -13.57 -18.60 2.39
C PRO A 98 -12.95 -17.86 3.59
N ALA A 99 -11.99 -16.96 3.38
CA ALA A 99 -11.41 -16.17 4.48
C ALA A 99 -12.45 -15.25 5.15
N VAL A 100 -13.30 -14.58 4.37
CA VAL A 100 -14.39 -13.73 4.90
C VAL A 100 -15.40 -14.57 5.67
N LEU A 101 -15.79 -15.73 5.15
CA LEU A 101 -16.72 -16.63 5.85
C LEU A 101 -16.14 -17.18 7.16
N LEU A 102 -14.82 -17.39 7.26
CA LEU A 102 -14.20 -17.83 8.51
C LEU A 102 -14.09 -16.72 9.55
N VAL A 103 -13.85 -15.48 9.13
CA VAL A 103 -13.66 -14.35 10.05
C VAL A 103 -14.99 -13.74 10.47
N GLU A 104 -15.92 -13.54 9.55
CA GLU A 104 -17.19 -12.85 9.80
C GLU A 104 -18.37 -13.81 9.97
N GLY A 105 -18.27 -15.04 9.44
CA GLY A 105 -19.18 -16.16 9.72
C GLY A 105 -20.67 -15.81 9.70
N GLN A 106 -21.32 -15.96 10.85
CA GLN A 106 -22.76 -15.75 10.99
C GLN A 106 -23.20 -14.29 10.81
N ALA A 107 -22.30 -13.31 10.96
CA ALA A 107 -22.62 -11.90 10.75
C ALA A 107 -22.98 -11.66 9.27
N VAL A 108 -22.22 -12.23 8.33
CA VAL A 108 -22.49 -12.10 6.88
C VAL A 108 -23.87 -12.65 6.53
N LEU A 109 -24.21 -13.84 7.06
CA LEU A 109 -25.53 -14.45 6.87
C LEU A 109 -26.66 -13.62 7.51
N ALA A 110 -26.44 -13.04 8.68
CA ALA A 110 -27.42 -12.16 9.33
C ALA A 110 -27.64 -10.86 8.55
N HIS A 111 -26.57 -10.25 8.01
CA HIS A 111 -26.65 -9.06 7.18
C HIS A 111 -27.30 -9.34 5.82
N ALA A 112 -26.96 -10.46 5.18
CA ALA A 112 -27.60 -10.90 3.94
C ALA A 112 -29.11 -11.13 4.12
N ARG A 113 -29.53 -11.75 5.23
CA ARG A 113 -30.95 -11.93 5.57
C ARG A 113 -31.68 -10.61 5.79
N ARG A 114 -31.03 -9.63 6.46
CA ARG A 114 -31.59 -8.28 6.64
C ARG A 114 -31.75 -7.55 5.30
N LEU A 115 -30.74 -7.60 4.43
CA LEU A 115 -30.79 -6.99 3.09
C LEU A 115 -31.92 -7.57 2.23
N LEU A 116 -32.11 -8.89 2.28
CA LEU A 116 -33.21 -9.57 1.60
C LEU A 116 -34.59 -9.18 2.16
N SER A 117 -34.70 -8.96 3.48
CA SER A 117 -35.97 -8.56 4.11
C SER A 117 -36.40 -7.13 3.79
N VAL A 118 -35.46 -6.25 3.45
CA VAL A 118 -35.72 -4.83 3.11
C VAL A 118 -36.01 -4.65 1.62
N GLY A 119 -35.79 -5.68 0.79
CA GLY A 119 -36.04 -5.64 -0.66
C GLY A 119 -34.96 -4.93 -1.48
N ASP A 120 -33.90 -4.43 -0.84
CA ASP A 120 -32.82 -3.64 -1.47
C ASP A 120 -31.57 -4.48 -1.83
N GLY A 121 -31.71 -5.81 -1.86
CA GLY A 121 -30.62 -6.71 -2.19
C GLY A 121 -30.09 -6.53 -3.61
N GLY A 122 -30.94 -6.10 -4.55
CA GLY A 122 -30.55 -5.86 -5.95
C GLY A 122 -29.60 -4.67 -6.11
N SER A 123 -29.92 -3.52 -5.50
CA SER A 123 -29.08 -2.32 -5.53
C SER A 123 -27.74 -2.57 -4.85
N PHE A 124 -27.74 -3.25 -3.70
CA PHE A 124 -26.51 -3.60 -2.99
C PHE A 124 -25.59 -4.53 -3.78
N LEU A 125 -26.14 -5.55 -4.45
CA LEU A 125 -25.35 -6.42 -5.34
C LEU A 125 -24.79 -5.64 -6.54
N TRP A 126 -25.55 -4.69 -7.06
CA TRP A 126 -25.11 -3.82 -8.13
C TRP A 126 -23.96 -2.90 -7.70
N ASP A 127 -24.03 -2.32 -6.49
CA ASP A 127 -22.96 -1.50 -5.92
C ASP A 127 -21.68 -2.31 -5.69
N ILE A 128 -21.80 -3.54 -5.18
CA ILE A 128 -20.66 -4.47 -5.04
C ILE A 128 -20.04 -4.74 -6.41
N PHE A 129 -20.86 -5.01 -7.43
CA PHE A 129 -20.39 -5.29 -8.77
C PHE A 129 -19.65 -4.08 -9.38
N ILE A 130 -20.25 -2.89 -9.31
CA ILE A 130 -19.62 -1.65 -9.78
C ILE A 130 -18.32 -1.37 -9.03
N SER A 131 -18.30 -1.54 -7.71
CA SER A 131 -17.10 -1.36 -6.90
C SER A 131 -15.99 -2.34 -7.32
N GLY A 132 -16.33 -3.61 -7.54
CA GLY A 132 -15.40 -4.64 -7.99
C GLY A 132 -14.80 -4.35 -9.37
N VAL A 133 -15.65 -4.01 -10.34
CA VAL A 133 -15.21 -3.62 -11.69
C VAL A 133 -14.35 -2.37 -11.66
N SER A 134 -14.73 -1.35 -10.88
CA SER A 134 -13.96 -0.12 -10.70
C SER A 134 -12.59 -0.39 -10.09
N PHE A 135 -12.51 -1.27 -9.09
CA PHE A 135 -11.24 -1.68 -8.49
C PHE A 135 -10.36 -2.43 -9.48
N PHE A 136 -10.93 -3.33 -10.29
CA PHE A 136 -10.18 -4.03 -11.35
C PHE A 136 -9.61 -3.04 -12.38
N ILE A 137 -10.42 -2.10 -12.86
CA ILE A 137 -10.00 -1.06 -13.80
C ILE A 137 -8.89 -0.20 -13.19
N TYR A 138 -9.04 0.23 -11.93
CA TYR A 138 -8.01 0.99 -11.21
C TYR A 138 -6.68 0.24 -11.17
N GLN A 139 -6.70 -1.04 -10.79
CA GLN A 139 -5.50 -1.86 -10.69
C GLN A 139 -4.86 -2.11 -12.07
N PHE A 140 -5.66 -2.36 -13.10
CA PHE A 140 -5.17 -2.55 -14.47
C PHE A 140 -4.56 -1.27 -15.05
N ALA A 141 -5.22 -0.13 -14.83
CA ALA A 141 -4.70 1.18 -15.21
C ALA A 141 -3.39 1.48 -14.49
N GLN A 142 -3.30 1.18 -13.18
CA GLN A 142 -2.06 1.37 -12.42
C GLN A 142 -0.89 0.57 -13.00
N LEU A 143 -1.11 -0.67 -13.45
CA LEU A 143 -0.08 -1.48 -14.11
C LEU A 143 0.36 -0.87 -15.45
N ARG A 144 -0.59 -0.39 -16.25
CA ARG A 144 -0.28 0.28 -17.52
C ARG A 144 0.48 1.58 -17.31
N VAL A 145 0.13 2.35 -16.29
CA VAL A 145 0.86 3.57 -15.91
C VAL A 145 2.27 3.24 -15.45
N MET A 146 2.46 2.15 -14.69
CA MET A 146 3.77 1.70 -14.24
C MET A 146 4.70 1.29 -15.38
N SER A 147 4.16 0.74 -16.48
CA SER A 147 4.97 0.36 -17.65
C SER A 147 5.31 1.53 -18.58
N GLN A 148 4.53 2.61 -18.55
CA GLN A 148 4.70 3.80 -19.41
C GLN A 148 5.50 4.92 -18.74
N LEU A 149 5.47 5.01 -17.39
CA LEU A 149 6.17 6.06 -16.66
C LEU A 149 7.59 5.66 -16.30
N ALA A 150 8.51 6.63 -16.40
CA ALA A 150 9.83 6.48 -15.83
C ALA A 150 9.72 6.18 -14.32
N PRO A 151 10.58 5.29 -13.77
CA PRO A 151 10.53 4.95 -12.36
C PRO A 151 10.55 6.19 -11.45
N LEU A 152 11.28 7.25 -11.82
CA LEU A 152 11.37 8.51 -11.06
C LEU A 152 10.01 9.18 -10.89
N THR A 153 9.25 9.34 -11.98
CA THR A 153 7.92 9.92 -11.96
C THR A 153 6.98 9.09 -11.10
N PHE A 154 7.00 7.76 -11.25
CA PHE A 154 6.14 6.86 -10.46
C PHE A 154 6.42 6.95 -8.94
N SER A 155 7.69 7.11 -8.56
CA SER A 155 8.09 7.26 -7.15
C SER A 155 7.53 8.49 -6.48
N VAL A 156 7.37 9.57 -7.25
CA VAL A 156 6.91 10.87 -6.74
C VAL A 156 5.39 10.97 -6.84
N LEU A 157 4.80 10.47 -7.93
CA LEU A 157 3.38 10.51 -8.16
C LEU A 157 2.61 9.64 -7.15
N THR A 158 3.14 8.46 -6.79
CA THR A 158 2.42 7.54 -5.90
C THR A 158 2.13 8.13 -4.52
N PRO A 159 3.11 8.73 -3.79
CA PRO A 159 2.82 9.39 -2.52
C PRO A 159 1.87 10.58 -2.66
N ILE A 160 1.99 11.37 -3.73
CA ILE A 160 1.15 12.56 -3.97
C ILE A 160 -0.30 12.14 -4.21
N SER A 161 -0.56 11.16 -5.07
CA SER A 161 -1.92 10.66 -5.33
C SER A 161 -2.56 10.05 -4.08
N LYS A 162 -1.77 9.38 -3.23
CA LYS A 162 -2.26 8.90 -1.92
C LYS A 162 -2.62 10.07 -1.00
N ALA A 163 -1.82 11.12 -0.96
CA ALA A 163 -2.08 12.31 -0.15
C ALA A 163 -3.32 13.07 -0.62
N SER A 164 -3.49 13.26 -1.95
CA SER A 164 -4.67 13.91 -2.51
C SER A 164 -5.94 13.10 -2.23
N MET A 165 -5.88 11.77 -2.36
CA MET A 165 -7.02 10.90 -2.02
C MET A 165 -7.47 11.08 -0.57
N ILE A 166 -6.54 11.19 0.39
CA ILE A 166 -6.87 11.42 1.81
C ILE A 166 -7.64 12.74 1.98
N VAL A 167 -7.17 13.82 1.33
CA VAL A 167 -7.81 15.15 1.44
C VAL A 167 -9.19 15.15 0.79
N VAL A 168 -9.33 14.54 -0.40
CA VAL A 168 -10.63 14.43 -1.10
C VAL A 168 -11.62 13.59 -0.29
N CYS A 169 -11.19 12.46 0.25
CA CYS A 169 -12.04 11.63 1.12
C CYS A 169 -12.50 12.40 2.36
N ALA A 170 -11.59 13.12 3.03
CA ALA A 170 -11.95 13.90 4.20
C ALA A 170 -13.01 14.97 3.89
N PHE A 171 -12.86 15.66 2.75
CA PHE A 171 -13.85 16.65 2.30
C PHE A 171 -15.19 16.01 1.95
N TYR A 172 -15.17 14.87 1.24
CA TYR A 172 -16.40 14.16 0.83
C TYR A 172 -17.19 13.61 2.01
N PHE A 173 -16.51 13.04 3.02
CA PHE A 173 -17.16 12.49 4.22
C PHE A 173 -17.54 13.56 5.25
N GLY A 174 -17.17 14.83 5.04
CA GLY A 174 -17.47 15.91 5.97
C GLY A 174 -16.74 15.77 7.31
N ASP A 175 -15.63 15.02 7.35
CA ASP A 175 -14.82 14.87 8.56
C ASP A 175 -14.15 16.20 8.91
N HIS A 176 -14.02 16.48 10.21
CA HIS A 176 -13.33 17.67 10.71
C HIS A 176 -11.82 17.55 10.43
N PHE A 177 -11.42 17.97 9.24
CA PHE A 177 -10.03 17.92 8.77
C PHE A 177 -9.32 19.23 9.06
N GLY A 178 -8.81 19.36 10.29
CA GLY A 178 -8.14 20.57 10.77
C GLY A 178 -6.80 20.86 10.06
N ALA A 179 -6.30 22.09 10.21
CA ALA A 179 -5.03 22.52 9.63
C ALA A 179 -3.84 21.63 10.05
N THR A 180 -3.85 21.15 11.30
CA THR A 180 -2.85 20.21 11.84
C THR A 180 -2.81 18.88 11.10
N ASN A 181 -3.96 18.41 10.62
CA ASN A 181 -4.06 17.14 9.91
C ASN A 181 -3.47 17.28 8.51
N ILE A 182 -3.77 18.40 7.84
CA ILE A 182 -3.24 18.75 6.52
C ILE A 182 -1.71 18.88 6.58
N THR A 183 -1.18 19.60 7.57
CA THR A 183 0.26 19.72 7.75
C THR A 183 0.91 18.37 8.06
N GLY A 184 0.27 17.52 8.87
CA GLY A 184 0.74 16.16 9.13
C GLY A 184 0.81 15.30 7.86
N VAL A 185 -0.22 15.35 7.00
CA VAL A 185 -0.22 14.65 5.71
C VAL A 185 0.87 15.18 4.78
N ALA A 186 1.07 16.50 4.73
CA ALA A 186 2.13 17.10 3.92
C ALA A 186 3.53 16.66 4.39
N VAL A 187 3.79 16.69 5.70
CA VAL A 187 5.06 16.24 6.29
C VAL A 187 5.28 14.74 6.06
N ALA A 188 4.25 13.91 6.24
CA ALA A 188 4.33 12.48 5.97
C ALA A 188 4.65 12.21 4.49
N THR A 189 3.99 12.91 3.57
CA THR A 189 4.19 12.77 2.13
C THR A 189 5.60 13.18 1.72
N ALA A 190 6.08 14.32 2.23
CA ALA A 190 7.46 14.77 2.01
C ALA A 190 8.47 13.74 2.54
N GLY A 191 8.25 13.16 3.72
CA GLY A 191 9.07 12.09 4.26
C GLY A 191 9.12 10.85 3.36
N VAL A 192 7.97 10.42 2.82
CA VAL A 192 7.91 9.27 1.90
C VAL A 192 8.69 9.55 0.61
N LEU A 193 8.60 10.77 0.09
CA LEU A 193 9.38 11.21 -1.08
C LEU A 193 10.88 11.19 -0.80
N LEU A 194 11.31 11.74 0.34
CA LEU A 194 12.70 11.71 0.79
C LEU A 194 13.22 10.28 0.93
N PHE A 195 12.42 9.39 1.54
CA PHE A 195 12.74 7.98 1.67
C PHE A 195 12.95 7.32 0.29
N ALA A 196 12.03 7.58 -0.64
CA ALA A 196 12.11 7.02 -1.98
C ALA A 196 13.35 7.51 -2.75
N MET A 197 13.72 8.79 -2.61
CA MET A 197 14.93 9.36 -3.19
C MET A 197 16.21 8.78 -2.56
N ALA A 198 16.27 8.68 -1.22
CA ALA A 198 17.41 8.14 -0.50
C ALA A 198 17.67 6.67 -0.86
N LYS A 199 16.62 5.84 -0.86
CA LYS A 199 16.70 4.41 -1.22
C LYS A 199 17.21 4.21 -2.66
N ARG A 200 16.81 5.10 -3.59
CA ARG A 200 17.30 5.08 -4.97
C ARG A 200 18.75 5.50 -5.09
N ALA A 201 19.16 6.54 -4.38
CA ALA A 201 20.55 7.00 -4.37
C ALA A 201 21.48 5.88 -3.87
N ASP A 202 21.08 5.14 -2.84
CA ASP A 202 21.82 3.97 -2.36
C ASP A 202 21.86 2.84 -3.40
N SER A 203 20.74 2.55 -4.06
CA SER A 203 20.70 1.55 -5.14
C SER A 203 21.61 1.93 -6.32
N LYS A 204 21.63 3.21 -6.73
CA LYS A 204 22.46 3.70 -7.83
C LYS A 204 23.96 3.58 -7.50
N LYS A 205 24.34 3.98 -6.27
CA LYS A 205 25.72 3.85 -5.78
C LYS A 205 26.18 2.39 -5.70
N ALA A 206 25.30 1.48 -5.29
CA ALA A 206 25.60 0.05 -5.26
C ALA A 206 25.88 -0.49 -6.67
N THR A 207 25.09 -0.09 -7.67
CA THR A 207 25.33 -0.48 -9.07
C THR A 207 26.65 0.08 -9.61
N GLU A 208 26.94 1.36 -9.39
CA GLU A 208 28.19 1.99 -9.86
C GLU A 208 29.46 1.36 -9.24
N ASN A 209 29.40 0.95 -7.97
CA ASN A 209 30.52 0.28 -7.30
C ASN A 209 30.74 -1.16 -7.81
N SER A 210 29.69 -1.88 -8.20
CA SER A 210 29.81 -3.22 -8.80
C SER A 210 30.43 -3.15 -10.19
N THR A 211 30.07 -2.17 -11.01
CA THR A 211 30.65 -1.97 -12.35
C THR A 211 32.13 -1.57 -12.29
N LYS A 212 32.55 -0.83 -11.26
CA LYS A 212 33.97 -0.49 -11.03
C LYS A 212 34.82 -1.65 -10.51
N LYS A 213 34.22 -2.67 -9.89
CA LYS A 213 34.93 -3.88 -9.45
C LYS A 213 35.12 -4.92 -10.56
N GLN A 214 34.38 -4.80 -11.66
CA GLN A 214 34.47 -5.68 -12.84
C GLN A 214 35.37 -5.13 -13.96
N LYS A 215 35.89 -3.91 -13.81
CA LYS A 215 36.93 -3.32 -14.66
C LYS A 215 38.26 -3.32 -13.91
#